data_AF-A0AAE1V3Z5-F1
#
_entry.id   AF-A0AAE1V3Z5-F1
#
_cell.length_a   1.000
_cell.length_b   1.000
_cell.length_c   1.000
_cell.angle_alpha   90.00
_cell.angle_beta   90.00
_cell.angle_gamma   90.00
#
_symmetry.space_group_name_H-M   'P 1'
#
loop_
_entity.id
_entity.type
_entity.pdbx_description
1 polymer ?
#
loop_
_entity_poly.entity_id
_entity_poly.type
_entity_poly.pdbx_seq_one_letter_code
_entity_poly.pdbx_strand_id
1 'polypeptide(L)'
;MREILHIQGGQCGNQIGAKFWEVICAEHGIDSTGRYQGDSDLQLERLNVYYNEASCGRFVPRAVLMDLEPGTMDSVRSGPYGQIFRPDNFVFGQSGAGNNWAKGHYTEGAELIDSVLDVVRKEAENCDCLQGFQVAHSLGGGTGSGMGTLLISKIREEYPDRMMLTFSVFPSPKVSDTVVEPYNATLSVHQLVENADECMVLDNEALYDICFRTLKLTTPSFCDIPPTGLKMASTFIGNSTSIQEMFRRVSEQFTAMFRRKAFLHWYTGEGMDEMEFTEAESNMNDLVSEYQQYQDATAEEEGYDYEGEEEDQLEG
;
A
#
# COMPACT_ATOMS: atom_id res chain seq x y z
N MET A 1 -10.94 12.51 18.12
CA MET A 1 -9.57 12.24 17.68
C MET A 1 -9.66 11.51 16.34
N ARG A 2 -8.55 11.39 15.61
CA ARG A 2 -8.54 10.85 14.25
C ARG A 2 -7.37 9.90 14.16
N GLU A 3 -7.58 8.63 14.45
CA GLU A 3 -6.50 7.64 14.51
C GLU A 3 -6.42 6.81 13.23
N ILE A 4 -5.20 6.53 12.77
CA ILE A 4 -4.92 5.72 11.59
C ILE A 4 -4.09 4.52 12.02
N LEU A 5 -4.51 3.33 11.59
CA LEU A 5 -3.75 2.10 11.82
C LEU A 5 -2.90 1.81 10.58
N HIS A 6 -1.58 1.79 10.76
CA HIS A 6 -0.65 1.50 9.68
C HIS A 6 -0.30 0.01 9.65
N ILE A 7 -0.33 -0.60 8.48
CA ILE A 7 -0.01 -2.02 8.27
C ILE A 7 1.08 -2.13 7.21
N GLN A 8 2.11 -2.92 7.49
CA GLN A 8 3.23 -3.14 6.57
C GLN A 8 3.29 -4.62 6.22
N GLY A 9 3.21 -4.93 4.92
CA GLY A 9 3.15 -6.30 4.41
C GLY A 9 4.34 -6.68 3.52
N GLY A 10 5.01 -7.77 3.90
CA GLY A 10 6.12 -8.36 3.13
C GLY A 10 7.39 -7.52 3.15
N GLN A 11 8.43 -8.01 2.46
CA GLN A 11 9.76 -7.40 2.50
C GLN A 11 9.77 -5.92 2.08
N CYS A 12 9.16 -5.59 0.94
CA CYS A 12 9.13 -4.22 0.42
C CYS A 12 8.27 -3.29 1.30
N GLY A 13 7.08 -3.74 1.73
CA GLY A 13 6.20 -2.97 2.59
C GLY A 13 6.84 -2.64 3.94
N ASN A 14 7.53 -3.60 4.56
CA ASN A 14 8.25 -3.39 5.82
C ASN A 14 9.46 -2.45 5.66
N GLN A 15 10.17 -2.46 4.53
CA GLN A 15 11.27 -1.52 4.30
C GLN A 15 10.78 -0.08 4.13
N ILE A 16 9.74 0.12 3.30
CA ILE A 16 9.15 1.44 3.07
C ILE A 16 8.51 1.96 4.34
N GLY A 17 7.74 1.12 5.03
CA GLY A 17 7.08 1.49 6.27
C GLY A 17 8.10 1.77 7.39
N ALA A 18 9.19 1.00 7.50
CA ALA A 18 10.28 1.34 8.42
C ALA A 18 10.82 2.75 8.14
N LYS A 19 11.12 3.08 6.88
CA LYS A 19 11.57 4.43 6.50
C LYS A 19 10.53 5.52 6.74
N PHE A 20 9.26 5.24 6.49
CA PHE A 20 8.15 6.14 6.82
C PHE A 20 8.15 6.48 8.31
N TRP A 21 8.29 5.48 9.19
CA TRP A 21 8.37 5.71 10.62
C TRP A 21 9.64 6.44 11.04
N GLU A 22 10.80 6.17 10.43
CA GLU A 22 12.02 6.94 10.71
C GLU A 22 11.84 8.43 10.42
N VAL A 23 11.26 8.77 9.27
CA VAL A 23 11.03 10.16 8.85
C VAL A 23 10.02 10.85 9.76
N ILE A 24 8.87 10.21 10.02
CA ILE A 24 7.83 10.80 10.88
C ILE A 24 8.31 10.93 12.32
N CYS A 25 9.06 9.96 12.85
CA CYS A 25 9.66 10.09 14.18
C CYS A 25 10.60 11.30 14.24
N ALA A 26 11.42 11.51 13.22
CA ALA A 26 12.31 12.68 13.15
C ALA A 26 11.52 14.00 13.04
N GLU A 27 10.43 14.05 12.26
CA GLU A 27 9.59 15.24 12.11
C GLU A 27 8.86 15.61 13.40
N HIS A 28 8.38 14.61 14.15
CA HIS A 28 7.71 14.80 15.44
C HIS A 28 8.66 14.87 16.64
N GLY A 29 9.99 14.80 16.42
CA GLY A 29 10.98 14.88 17.49
C GLY A 29 10.94 13.69 18.45
N ILE A 30 10.54 12.51 17.98
CA ILE A 30 10.49 11.27 18.76
C ILE A 30 11.81 10.52 18.59
N ASP A 31 12.45 10.15 19.69
CA ASP A 31 13.67 9.35 19.68
C ASP A 31 13.41 7.84 19.47
N SER A 32 14.47 7.06 19.29
CA SER A 32 14.37 5.60 19.11
C SER A 32 13.79 4.84 20.31
N THR A 33 13.69 5.50 21.47
CA THR A 33 13.04 4.95 22.67
C THR A 33 11.55 5.29 22.74
N GLY A 34 11.05 6.13 21.84
CA GLY A 34 9.68 6.62 21.82
C GLY A 34 9.45 7.83 22.73
N ARG A 35 10.51 8.51 23.21
CA ARG A 35 10.35 9.72 24.02
C ARG A 35 10.40 10.96 23.14
N TYR A 36 9.56 11.93 23.47
CA TYR A 36 9.57 13.23 22.81
C TYR A 36 10.76 14.07 23.29
N GLN A 37 11.60 14.50 22.34
CA GLN A 37 12.70 15.43 22.50
C GLN A 37 12.57 16.64 21.56
N GLY A 38 11.37 16.87 21.03
CA GLY A 38 11.10 17.97 20.12
C GLY A 38 11.11 19.34 20.80
N ASP A 39 11.15 20.38 19.97
CA ASP A 39 11.29 21.77 20.35
C ASP A 39 10.03 22.61 20.10
N SER A 40 8.98 22.01 19.50
CA SER A 40 7.77 22.71 19.07
C SER A 40 6.49 22.03 19.53
N ASP A 41 5.60 22.78 20.20
CA ASP A 41 4.30 22.27 20.66
C ASP A 41 3.41 21.75 19.51
N LEU A 42 3.63 22.25 18.28
CA LEU A 42 2.91 21.78 17.08
C LEU A 42 3.22 20.32 16.75
N GLN A 43 4.40 19.81 17.14
CA GLN A 43 4.76 18.40 16.93
C GLN A 43 3.88 17.46 17.77
N LEU A 44 3.35 17.94 18.89
CA LEU A 44 2.51 17.15 19.81
C LEU A 44 1.01 17.21 19.47
N GLU A 45 0.53 18.26 18.79
CA GLU A 45 -0.90 18.54 18.61
C GLU A 45 -1.69 17.41 17.94
N ARG A 46 -1.07 16.69 16.98
CA ARG A 46 -1.71 15.60 16.22
C ARG A 46 -0.94 14.29 16.27
N LEU A 47 -0.13 14.10 17.31
CA LEU A 47 0.71 12.93 17.45
C LEU A 47 -0.12 11.64 17.65
N ASN A 48 -1.29 11.76 18.27
CA ASN A 48 -2.27 10.71 18.48
C ASN A 48 -2.84 10.08 17.18
N VAL A 49 -2.64 10.71 16.02
CA VAL A 49 -3.08 10.15 14.73
C VAL A 49 -2.35 8.84 14.42
N TYR A 50 -1.03 8.84 14.62
CA TYR A 50 -0.15 7.71 14.28
C TYR A 50 0.44 7.01 15.50
N TYR A 51 0.46 7.65 16.66
CA TYR A 51 1.09 7.12 17.87
C TYR A 51 0.09 6.86 18.98
N ASN A 52 0.31 5.76 19.70
CA ASN A 52 -0.30 5.47 20.97
C ASN A 52 0.56 6.06 22.09
N GLU A 53 -0.07 6.80 23.01
CA GLU A 53 0.60 7.25 24.24
C GLU A 53 0.59 6.11 25.27
N ALA A 54 1.76 5.53 25.52
CA ALA A 54 1.98 4.53 26.55
C ALA A 54 2.36 5.19 27.88
N SER A 55 2.40 4.38 28.93
CA SER A 55 2.84 4.82 30.25
C SER A 55 4.24 5.45 30.20
N CYS A 56 4.46 6.44 31.08
CA CYS A 56 5.72 7.19 31.19
C CYS A 56 6.05 8.14 30.03
N GLY A 57 5.04 8.59 29.27
CA GLY A 57 5.23 9.58 28.19
C GLY A 57 5.99 9.00 26.99
N ARG A 58 5.83 7.69 26.75
CA ARG A 58 6.41 6.99 25.61
C ARG A 58 5.37 6.89 24.51
N PHE A 59 5.71 7.34 23.32
CA PHE A 59 4.90 7.21 22.11
C PHE A 59 5.31 5.97 21.33
N VAL A 60 4.33 5.13 21.02
CA VAL A 60 4.52 3.87 20.30
C VAL A 60 3.73 3.95 18.99
N PRO A 61 4.34 3.71 17.82
CA PRO A 61 3.62 3.67 16.55
C PRO A 61 2.45 2.70 16.57
N ARG A 62 1.30 3.14 16.05
CA ARG A 62 0.15 2.29 15.76
C ARG A 62 0.39 1.56 14.43
N ALA A 63 1.36 0.65 14.48
CA ALA A 63 1.80 -0.13 13.33
C ALA A 63 1.64 -1.64 13.59
N VAL A 64 1.21 -2.36 12.56
CA VAL A 64 1.22 -3.82 12.48
C VAL A 64 2.19 -4.23 11.37
N LEU A 65 3.12 -5.13 11.69
CA LEU A 65 4.13 -5.60 10.76
C LEU A 65 3.87 -7.07 10.49
N MET A 66 3.67 -7.41 9.23
CA MET A 66 3.46 -8.78 8.79
C MET A 66 4.44 -9.20 7.70
N ASP A 67 4.96 -10.42 7.81
CA ASP A 67 5.70 -11.08 6.75
C ASP A 67 5.64 -12.60 6.91
N LEU A 68 5.63 -13.33 5.83
CA LEU A 68 5.71 -14.80 5.84
C LEU A 68 7.15 -15.27 6.11
N GLU A 69 8.13 -14.39 5.90
CA GLU A 69 9.53 -14.64 6.18
C GLU A 69 10.01 -13.99 7.49
N PRO A 70 10.72 -14.73 8.36
CA PRO A 70 11.22 -14.17 9.62
C PRO A 70 12.37 -13.18 9.43
N GLY A 71 13.15 -13.29 8.34
CA GLY A 71 14.37 -12.50 8.13
C GLY A 71 14.13 -11.00 7.97
N THR A 72 12.98 -10.61 7.43
CA THR A 72 12.59 -9.19 7.32
C THR A 72 12.43 -8.55 8.71
N MET A 73 11.89 -9.30 9.67
CA MET A 73 11.61 -8.78 11.02
C MET A 73 12.89 -8.49 11.79
N ASP A 74 13.90 -9.35 11.66
CA ASP A 74 15.22 -9.11 12.26
C ASP A 74 15.86 -7.84 11.69
N SER A 75 15.71 -7.63 10.37
CA SER A 75 16.20 -6.43 9.69
C SER A 75 15.52 -5.16 10.23
N VAL A 76 14.19 -5.18 10.37
CA VAL A 76 13.43 -4.04 10.92
C VAL A 76 13.79 -3.78 12.38
N ARG A 77 13.89 -4.81 13.22
CA ARG A 77 14.27 -4.68 14.64
C ARG A 77 15.69 -4.16 14.84
N SER A 78 16.60 -4.51 13.93
CA SER A 78 17.98 -4.01 13.91
C SER A 78 18.11 -2.58 13.39
N GLY A 79 17.05 -2.05 12.77
CA GLY A 79 17.00 -0.69 12.27
C GLY A 79 17.04 0.37 13.38
N PRO A 80 17.32 1.64 13.04
CA PRO A 80 17.51 2.73 14.01
C PRO A 80 16.30 2.94 14.95
N TYR A 81 15.10 2.73 14.43
CA TYR A 81 13.83 2.85 15.17
C TYR A 81 13.17 1.50 15.45
N GLY A 82 13.82 0.37 15.21
CA GLY A 82 13.21 -0.96 15.33
C GLY A 82 12.65 -1.29 16.72
N GLN A 83 13.19 -0.66 17.77
CA GLN A 83 12.79 -0.88 19.17
C GLN A 83 11.56 -0.05 19.60
N ILE A 84 11.09 0.87 18.76
CA ILE A 84 9.91 1.69 19.06
C ILE A 84 8.62 0.90 18.89
N PHE A 85 8.61 -0.07 17.97
CA PHE A 85 7.44 -0.89 17.66
C PHE A 85 7.09 -1.83 18.81
N ARG A 86 5.80 -2.06 19.01
CA ARG A 86 5.31 -3.01 20.02
C ARG A 86 5.70 -4.44 19.60
N PRO A 87 6.40 -5.22 20.44
CA PRO A 87 6.81 -6.59 20.09
C PRO A 87 5.64 -7.51 19.71
N ASP A 88 4.47 -7.29 20.34
CA ASP A 88 3.24 -8.03 20.07
C ASP A 88 2.66 -7.77 18.67
N ASN A 89 3.04 -6.67 18.01
CA ASN A 89 2.51 -6.29 16.71
C ASN A 89 3.33 -6.84 15.54
N PHE A 90 4.34 -7.66 15.83
CA PHE A 90 5.12 -8.38 14.84
C PHE A 90 4.49 -9.76 14.64
N VAL A 91 3.86 -9.96 13.48
CA VAL A 91 3.27 -11.24 13.10
C VAL A 91 4.09 -11.79 11.95
N PHE A 92 4.68 -12.97 12.12
CA PHE A 92 5.50 -13.55 11.08
C PHE A 92 5.36 -15.05 10.95
N GLY A 93 5.47 -15.53 9.71
CA GLY A 93 5.47 -16.94 9.36
C GLY A 93 6.84 -17.60 9.51
N GLN A 94 6.89 -18.89 9.20
CA GLN A 94 8.14 -19.65 9.10
C GLN A 94 8.51 -20.00 7.64
N SER A 95 7.57 -19.82 6.71
CA SER A 95 7.64 -20.24 5.31
C SER A 95 7.35 -19.03 4.44
N GLY A 96 8.25 -18.69 3.52
CA GLY A 96 8.08 -17.55 2.60
C GLY A 96 7.17 -17.87 1.42
N ALA A 97 6.50 -16.84 0.88
CA ALA A 97 5.66 -16.99 -0.31
C ALA A 97 6.47 -17.26 -1.60
N GLY A 98 7.78 -16.98 -1.62
CA GLY A 98 8.66 -17.26 -2.76
C GLY A 98 8.22 -16.59 -4.06
N ASN A 99 7.79 -15.32 -4.00
CA ASN A 99 7.22 -14.55 -5.12
C ASN A 99 6.00 -15.19 -5.79
N ASN A 100 5.23 -16.02 -5.07
CA ASN A 100 3.99 -16.60 -5.54
C ASN A 100 2.80 -15.95 -4.81
N TRP A 101 1.95 -15.23 -5.56
CA TRP A 101 0.74 -14.61 -5.04
C TRP A 101 -0.24 -15.63 -4.47
N ALA A 102 -0.44 -16.78 -5.14
CA ALA A 102 -1.38 -17.80 -4.71
C ALA A 102 -0.98 -18.40 -3.34
N LYS A 103 0.32 -18.52 -3.07
CA LYS A 103 0.80 -18.92 -1.74
C LYS A 103 0.44 -17.92 -0.66
N GLY A 104 0.63 -16.64 -0.95
CA GLY A 104 0.26 -15.56 -0.04
C GLY A 104 -1.24 -15.45 0.17
N HIS A 105 -2.06 -15.80 -0.84
CA HIS A 105 -3.50 -15.59 -0.79
C HIS A 105 -4.30 -16.81 -0.31
N TYR A 106 -3.92 -18.03 -0.72
CA TYR A 106 -4.71 -19.24 -0.48
C TYR A 106 -4.08 -20.23 0.51
N THR A 107 -2.76 -20.24 0.66
CA THR A 107 -2.07 -21.24 1.50
C THR A 107 -1.41 -20.59 2.72
N GLU A 108 -0.11 -20.32 2.67
CA GLU A 108 0.69 -19.84 3.81
C GLU A 108 0.14 -18.53 4.42
N GLY A 109 -0.28 -17.58 3.57
CA GLY A 109 -0.84 -16.33 4.08
C GLY A 109 -2.23 -16.47 4.67
N ALA A 110 -3.05 -17.42 4.18
CA ALA A 110 -4.36 -17.72 4.75
C ALA A 110 -4.25 -18.38 6.14
N GLU A 111 -3.16 -19.11 6.42
CA GLU A 111 -2.90 -19.64 7.77
C GLU A 111 -2.48 -18.55 8.77
N LEU A 112 -1.74 -17.54 8.30
CA LEU A 112 -1.22 -16.46 9.16
C LEU A 112 -2.21 -15.31 9.35
N ILE A 113 -3.19 -15.14 8.45
CA ILE A 113 -4.06 -13.96 8.40
C ILE A 113 -4.86 -13.73 9.68
N ASP A 114 -5.37 -14.79 10.30
CA ASP A 114 -6.18 -14.69 11.51
C ASP A 114 -5.36 -14.07 12.67
N SER A 115 -4.08 -14.43 12.75
CA SER A 115 -3.18 -13.84 13.75
C SER A 115 -2.92 -12.35 13.50
N VAL A 116 -2.84 -11.94 12.23
CA VAL A 116 -2.71 -10.52 11.87
C VAL A 116 -3.99 -9.76 12.19
N LEU A 117 -5.16 -10.33 11.83
CA LEU A 117 -6.47 -9.73 12.10
C LEU A 117 -6.71 -9.55 13.59
N ASP A 118 -6.31 -10.50 14.43
CA ASP A 118 -6.44 -10.35 15.90
C ASP A 118 -5.63 -9.17 16.44
N VAL A 119 -4.42 -8.94 15.92
CA VAL A 119 -3.61 -7.77 16.28
C VAL A 119 -4.25 -6.49 15.75
N VAL A 120 -4.74 -6.49 14.51
CA VAL A 120 -5.43 -5.33 13.91
C VAL A 120 -6.68 -4.98 14.71
N ARG A 121 -7.50 -5.96 15.10
CA ARG A 121 -8.69 -5.76 15.96
C ARG A 121 -8.30 -5.17 17.31
N LYS A 122 -7.27 -5.71 17.97
CA LYS A 122 -6.77 -5.18 19.25
C LYS A 122 -6.32 -3.72 19.12
N GLU A 123 -5.62 -3.36 18.06
CA GLU A 123 -5.20 -1.98 17.82
C GLU A 123 -6.37 -1.07 17.41
N ALA A 124 -7.36 -1.58 16.68
CA ALA A 124 -8.57 -0.84 16.33
C ALA A 124 -9.46 -0.56 17.56
N GLU A 125 -9.58 -1.51 18.50
CA GLU A 125 -10.28 -1.33 19.77
C GLU A 125 -9.58 -0.34 20.70
N ASN A 126 -8.26 -0.20 20.58
CA ASN A 126 -7.48 0.82 21.30
C ASN A 126 -7.60 2.22 20.66
N CYS A 127 -8.38 2.41 19.59
CA CYS A 127 -8.71 3.74 19.05
C CYS A 127 -9.97 4.29 19.71
N ASP A 128 -9.99 5.58 20.03
CA ASP A 128 -11.22 6.29 20.37
C ASP A 128 -12.07 6.53 19.10
N CYS A 129 -11.43 6.87 17.98
CA CYS A 129 -12.11 7.04 16.70
C CYS A 129 -11.19 6.67 15.51
N LEU A 130 -11.23 5.40 15.11
CA LEU A 130 -10.51 4.91 13.94
C LEU A 130 -11.01 5.57 12.66
N GLN A 131 -10.14 6.28 11.94
CA GLN A 131 -10.46 6.83 10.62
C GLN A 131 -10.43 5.76 9.53
N GLY A 132 -9.40 4.91 9.57
CA GLY A 132 -9.10 4.01 8.49
C GLY A 132 -7.77 3.30 8.66
N PHE A 133 -7.43 2.54 7.63
CA PHE A 133 -6.25 1.71 7.54
C PHE A 133 -5.34 2.22 6.44
N GLN A 134 -4.05 2.21 6.73
CA GLN A 134 -3.01 2.53 5.75
C GLN A 134 -2.13 1.29 5.55
N VAL A 135 -2.20 0.66 4.37
CA VAL A 135 -1.42 -0.55 4.07
C VAL A 135 -0.25 -0.21 3.15
N ALA A 136 0.98 -0.51 3.56
CA ALA A 136 2.17 -0.41 2.71
C ALA A 136 2.61 -1.81 2.25
N HIS A 137 2.61 -2.04 0.93
CA HIS A 137 2.93 -3.34 0.34
C HIS A 137 3.45 -3.22 -1.09
N SER A 138 3.94 -4.33 -1.65
CA SER A 138 4.35 -4.44 -3.05
C SER A 138 3.47 -5.40 -3.80
N LEU A 139 3.11 -5.07 -5.04
CA LEU A 139 2.26 -5.91 -5.88
C LEU A 139 3.05 -7.01 -6.61
N GLY A 140 4.37 -6.84 -6.78
CA GLY A 140 5.22 -7.81 -7.48
C GLY A 140 5.62 -9.05 -6.66
N GLY A 141 5.61 -8.94 -5.32
CA GLY A 141 6.02 -10.03 -4.42
C GLY A 141 4.99 -11.16 -4.32
N GLY A 142 5.14 -12.04 -3.32
CA GLY A 142 4.11 -13.03 -2.94
C GLY A 142 3.41 -12.68 -1.62
N THR A 143 4.17 -12.30 -0.59
CA THR A 143 3.61 -11.93 0.72
C THR A 143 2.86 -10.60 0.65
N GLY A 144 3.54 -9.53 0.24
CA GLY A 144 2.95 -8.19 0.23
C GLY A 144 1.77 -8.08 -0.74
N SER A 145 1.78 -8.85 -1.82
CA SER A 145 0.72 -8.86 -2.81
C SER A 145 -0.42 -9.77 -2.36
N GLY A 146 -0.23 -11.09 -2.31
CA GLY A 146 -1.28 -12.07 -2.03
C GLY A 146 -1.86 -11.99 -0.62
N MET A 147 -0.99 -12.01 0.40
CA MET A 147 -1.45 -11.88 1.78
C MET A 147 -1.90 -10.44 2.08
N GLY A 148 -1.27 -9.44 1.46
CA GLY A 148 -1.70 -8.04 1.58
C GLY A 148 -3.10 -7.79 1.07
N THR A 149 -3.44 -8.28 -0.13
CA THR A 149 -4.79 -8.14 -0.68
C THR A 149 -5.82 -8.97 0.07
N LEU A 150 -5.45 -10.16 0.56
CA LEU A 150 -6.30 -10.96 1.44
C LEU A 150 -6.66 -10.18 2.71
N LEU A 151 -5.66 -9.53 3.34
CA LEU A 151 -5.87 -8.71 4.52
C LEU A 151 -6.80 -7.53 4.24
N ILE A 152 -6.60 -6.84 3.10
CA ILE A 152 -7.43 -5.70 2.71
C ILE A 152 -8.89 -6.12 2.56
N SER A 153 -9.15 -7.25 1.89
CA SER A 153 -10.50 -7.81 1.74
C SER A 153 -11.13 -8.15 3.10
N LYS A 154 -10.40 -8.82 3.98
CA LYS A 154 -10.89 -9.18 5.33
C LYS A 154 -11.17 -7.95 6.21
N ILE A 155 -10.32 -6.94 6.15
CA ILE A 155 -10.55 -5.69 6.85
C ILE A 155 -11.78 -4.97 6.28
N ARG A 156 -11.98 -4.99 4.96
CA ARG A 156 -13.16 -4.38 4.33
C ARG A 156 -14.46 -5.08 4.73
N GLU A 157 -14.43 -6.41 4.90
CA GLU A 157 -15.56 -7.18 5.44
C GLU A 157 -15.90 -6.79 6.89
N GLU A 158 -14.89 -6.62 7.74
CA GLU A 158 -15.09 -6.29 9.17
C GLU A 158 -15.37 -4.80 9.44
N TYR A 159 -14.77 -3.93 8.63
CA TYR A 159 -14.78 -2.47 8.80
C TYR A 159 -15.19 -1.76 7.51
N PRO A 160 -16.43 -1.97 7.00
CA PRO A 160 -16.87 -1.44 5.71
C PRO A 160 -16.95 0.09 5.68
N ASP A 161 -17.23 0.73 6.82
CA ASP A 161 -17.37 2.19 6.93
C ASP A 161 -16.04 2.94 7.10
N ARG A 162 -14.91 2.22 7.09
CA ARG A 162 -13.58 2.79 7.34
C ARG A 162 -12.81 2.94 6.04
N MET A 163 -12.08 4.05 5.92
CA MET A 163 -11.26 4.32 4.73
C MET A 163 -10.11 3.33 4.63
N MET A 164 -9.91 2.76 3.45
CA MET A 164 -8.78 1.90 3.12
C MET A 164 -7.85 2.62 2.14
N LEU A 165 -6.68 3.03 2.64
CA LEU A 165 -5.61 3.63 1.84
C LEU A 165 -4.46 2.63 1.67
N THR A 166 -3.99 2.45 0.44
CA THR A 166 -2.84 1.58 0.17
C THR A 166 -1.68 2.35 -0.47
N PHE A 167 -0.46 2.07 -0.04
CA PHE A 167 0.78 2.45 -0.71
C PHE A 167 1.30 1.22 -1.44
N SER A 168 0.99 1.16 -2.72
CA SER A 168 1.18 -0.02 -3.56
C SER A 168 2.36 0.18 -4.50
N VAL A 169 3.44 -0.56 -4.25
CA VAL A 169 4.62 -0.52 -5.12
C VAL A 169 4.41 -1.42 -6.33
N PHE A 170 4.45 -0.81 -7.51
CA PHE A 170 4.34 -1.50 -8.78
C PHE A 170 5.69 -2.06 -9.23
N PRO A 171 5.70 -3.30 -9.77
CA PRO A 171 6.92 -3.91 -10.26
C PRO A 171 7.44 -3.20 -11.51
N SER A 172 8.76 -3.29 -11.72
CA SER A 172 9.41 -2.82 -12.94
C SER A 172 10.51 -3.78 -13.35
N PRO A 173 10.58 -4.17 -14.64
CA PRO A 173 11.63 -5.04 -15.16
C PRO A 173 13.03 -4.38 -15.11
N LYS A 174 13.12 -3.07 -14.87
CA LYS A 174 14.41 -2.38 -14.67
C LYS A 174 14.99 -2.59 -13.28
N VAL A 175 14.15 -2.94 -12.31
CA VAL A 175 14.50 -2.97 -10.87
C VAL A 175 14.49 -4.39 -10.31
N SER A 176 13.70 -5.29 -10.90
CA SER A 176 13.60 -6.69 -10.46
C SER A 176 13.82 -7.67 -11.61
N ASP A 177 14.55 -8.75 -11.31
CA ASP A 177 14.80 -9.88 -12.21
C ASP A 177 13.71 -10.96 -12.13
N THR A 178 12.71 -10.79 -11.27
CA THR A 178 11.65 -11.79 -11.08
C THR A 178 10.65 -11.73 -12.24
N VAL A 179 10.55 -12.82 -12.99
CA VAL A 179 9.70 -12.88 -14.18
C VAL A 179 8.20 -12.95 -13.88
N VAL A 180 7.80 -13.44 -12.70
CA VAL A 180 6.39 -13.68 -12.33
C VAL A 180 5.68 -12.47 -11.72
N GLU A 181 6.36 -11.34 -11.53
CA GLU A 181 5.77 -10.13 -10.96
C GLU A 181 4.53 -9.61 -11.70
N PRO A 182 4.44 -9.68 -13.06
CA PRO A 182 3.23 -9.25 -13.76
C PRO A 182 1.98 -10.06 -13.39
N TYR A 183 2.13 -11.36 -13.10
CA TYR A 183 1.02 -12.18 -12.59
C TYR A 183 0.57 -11.67 -11.23
N ASN A 184 1.52 -11.55 -10.29
CA ASN A 184 1.22 -11.11 -8.93
C ASN A 184 0.57 -9.72 -8.91
N ALA A 185 1.07 -8.81 -9.75
CA ALA A 185 0.54 -7.46 -9.84
C ALA A 185 -0.87 -7.42 -10.43
N THR A 186 -1.13 -8.16 -11.50
CA THR A 186 -2.46 -8.22 -12.14
C THR A 186 -3.52 -8.75 -11.17
N LEU A 187 -3.21 -9.85 -10.48
CA LEU A 187 -4.09 -10.44 -9.47
C LEU A 187 -4.32 -9.50 -8.29
N SER A 188 -3.29 -8.76 -7.89
CA SER A 188 -3.42 -7.80 -6.79
C SER A 188 -4.23 -6.56 -7.17
N VAL A 189 -4.05 -6.05 -8.39
CA VAL A 189 -4.82 -4.89 -8.89
C VAL A 189 -6.30 -5.21 -8.92
N HIS A 190 -6.68 -6.41 -9.39
CA HIS A 190 -8.07 -6.87 -9.36
C HIS A 190 -8.68 -6.76 -7.95
N GLN A 191 -7.97 -7.24 -6.92
CA GLN A 191 -8.43 -7.14 -5.54
C GLN A 191 -8.44 -5.70 -4.99
N LEU A 192 -7.49 -4.86 -5.39
CA LEU A 192 -7.40 -3.48 -4.94
C LEU A 192 -8.52 -2.60 -5.51
N VAL A 193 -8.92 -2.82 -6.75
CA VAL A 193 -10.01 -2.05 -7.40
C VAL A 193 -11.32 -2.19 -6.64
N GLU A 194 -11.60 -3.38 -6.08
CA GLU A 194 -12.85 -3.64 -5.37
C GLU A 194 -12.80 -3.24 -3.89
N ASN A 195 -11.63 -3.37 -3.24
CA ASN A 195 -11.54 -3.30 -1.78
C ASN A 195 -10.81 -2.07 -1.22
N ALA A 196 -10.05 -1.33 -2.03
CA ALA A 196 -9.35 -0.12 -1.59
C ALA A 196 -10.10 1.15 -2.03
N ASP A 197 -10.28 2.09 -1.10
CA ASP A 197 -10.90 3.39 -1.42
C ASP A 197 -9.90 4.32 -2.11
N GLU A 198 -8.61 4.22 -1.74
CA GLU A 198 -7.54 4.99 -2.37
C GLU A 198 -6.25 4.15 -2.49
N CYS A 199 -5.61 4.21 -3.66
CA CYS A 199 -4.36 3.50 -3.94
C CYS A 199 -3.30 4.48 -4.41
N MET A 200 -2.32 4.75 -3.55
CA MET A 200 -1.11 5.49 -3.89
C MET A 200 -0.17 4.57 -4.65
N VAL A 201 -0.15 4.74 -5.96
CA VAL A 201 0.71 3.98 -6.87
C VAL A 201 2.14 4.50 -6.76
N LEU A 202 3.07 3.63 -6.38
CA LEU A 202 4.51 3.89 -6.38
C LEU A 202 5.18 3.08 -7.49
N ASP A 203 5.53 3.70 -8.61
CA ASP A 203 6.19 3.02 -9.73
C ASP A 203 7.71 2.96 -9.54
N ASN A 204 8.25 1.76 -9.35
CA ASN A 204 9.70 1.53 -9.27
C ASN A 204 10.44 1.98 -10.54
N GLU A 205 9.79 1.93 -11.71
CA GLU A 205 10.41 2.40 -12.95
C GLU A 205 10.65 3.91 -12.90
N ALA A 206 9.65 4.67 -12.47
CA ALA A 206 9.73 6.11 -12.32
C ALA A 206 10.74 6.51 -11.23
N LEU A 207 10.73 5.81 -10.09
CA LEU A 207 11.70 6.02 -9.02
C LEU A 207 13.14 5.78 -9.50
N TYR A 208 13.37 4.71 -10.26
CA TYR A 208 14.68 4.42 -10.85
C TYR A 208 15.11 5.50 -11.85
N ASP A 209 14.22 5.91 -12.76
CA ASP A 209 14.52 6.94 -13.76
C ASP A 209 14.80 8.31 -13.09
N ILE A 210 14.13 8.66 -11.99
CA ILE A 210 14.44 9.86 -11.20
C ILE A 210 15.83 9.75 -10.57
N CYS A 211 16.15 8.63 -9.91
CA CYS A 211 17.44 8.44 -9.27
C CYS A 211 18.60 8.48 -10.28
N PHE A 212 18.43 7.80 -11.41
CA PHE A 212 19.47 7.68 -12.42
C PHE A 212 19.61 8.97 -13.26
N ARG A 213 18.49 9.51 -13.77
CA ARG A 213 18.53 10.66 -14.70
C ARG A 213 18.60 12.00 -13.98
N THR A 214 17.88 12.17 -12.89
CA THR A 214 17.77 13.46 -12.20
C THR A 214 18.80 13.58 -11.08
N LEU A 215 18.85 12.61 -10.17
CA LEU A 215 19.80 12.62 -9.04
C LEU A 215 21.22 12.20 -9.44
N LYS A 216 21.41 11.69 -10.67
CA LYS A 216 22.70 11.24 -11.21
C LYS A 216 23.38 10.17 -10.36
N LEU A 217 22.59 9.34 -9.68
CA LEU A 217 23.10 8.19 -8.95
C LEU A 217 23.43 7.08 -9.95
N THR A 218 24.70 6.67 -10.01
CA THR A 218 25.17 5.63 -10.94
C THR A 218 24.62 4.25 -10.62
N THR A 219 24.30 4.00 -9.35
CA THR A 219 23.71 2.75 -8.85
C THR A 219 22.65 3.11 -7.82
N PRO A 220 21.39 3.34 -8.23
CA PRO A 220 20.28 3.58 -7.30
C PRO A 220 20.14 2.39 -6.34
N SER A 221 20.04 2.67 -5.05
CA SER A 221 19.73 1.65 -4.05
C SER A 221 18.25 1.76 -3.63
N PHE A 222 17.69 0.73 -2.99
CA PHE A 222 16.30 0.74 -2.53
C PHE A 222 15.99 1.80 -1.44
N CYS A 223 16.95 2.63 -1.02
CA CYS A 223 16.86 3.44 0.20
C CYS A 223 17.34 4.90 0.07
N ASP A 224 17.10 5.54 -1.06
CA ASP A 224 17.56 6.92 -1.30
C ASP A 224 16.38 7.93 -1.29
N ILE A 225 16.06 8.53 -0.13
CA ILE A 225 15.06 9.62 -0.01
C ILE A 225 15.46 10.67 1.04
N PRO A 226 15.43 11.98 0.73
CA PRO A 226 15.45 13.07 1.72
C PRO A 226 14.06 13.75 1.86
N PRO A 227 13.69 14.20 3.08
CA PRO A 227 13.25 15.61 3.19
C PRO A 227 13.87 16.37 4.37
N THR A 228 14.64 15.71 5.26
CA THR A 228 15.27 16.39 6.39
C THR A 228 16.41 17.30 5.90
N GLY A 229 16.20 18.61 6.01
CA GLY A 229 17.18 19.64 5.63
C GLY A 229 16.79 20.55 4.47
N LEU A 230 15.63 20.35 3.84
CA LEU A 230 15.11 21.25 2.79
C LEU A 230 14.23 22.34 3.40
N LYS A 231 14.44 23.60 2.97
CA LYS A 231 13.65 24.76 3.45
C LYS A 231 12.24 24.82 2.90
N MET A 232 12.00 24.19 1.74
CA MET A 232 10.71 24.14 1.05
C MET A 232 10.59 22.79 0.35
N ALA A 233 9.40 22.19 0.42
CA ALA A 233 9.03 20.98 -0.29
C ALA A 233 7.59 21.12 -0.79
N SER A 234 7.23 20.37 -1.83
CA SER A 234 5.87 20.28 -2.34
C SER A 234 5.59 18.82 -2.70
N THR A 235 4.48 18.30 -2.21
CA THR A 235 3.98 16.96 -2.53
C THR A 235 2.77 17.12 -3.43
N PHE A 236 2.81 16.50 -4.61
CA PHE A 236 1.71 16.51 -5.57
C PHE A 236 1.00 15.16 -5.56
N ILE A 237 -0.31 15.18 -5.34
CA ILE A 237 -1.20 14.02 -5.49
C ILE A 237 -2.13 14.36 -6.65
N GLY A 238 -2.02 13.60 -7.74
CA GLY A 238 -2.79 13.83 -8.95
C GLY A 238 -3.56 12.57 -9.35
N ASN A 239 -4.87 12.69 -9.50
CA ASN A 239 -5.68 11.68 -10.16
C ASN A 239 -5.72 12.02 -11.66
N SER A 240 -4.99 11.26 -12.48
CA SER A 240 -4.84 11.49 -13.91
C SER A 240 -5.11 10.22 -14.69
N THR A 241 -5.83 10.33 -15.80
CA THR A 241 -6.08 9.23 -16.73
C THR A 241 -4.80 8.65 -17.34
N SER A 242 -3.68 9.39 -17.28
CA SER A 242 -2.37 8.91 -17.75
C SER A 242 -1.87 7.68 -16.99
N ILE A 243 -2.43 7.39 -15.80
CA ILE A 243 -2.10 6.18 -15.02
C ILE A 243 -2.37 4.89 -15.82
N GLN A 244 -3.24 4.93 -16.83
CA GLN A 244 -3.52 3.80 -17.71
C GLN A 244 -2.27 3.23 -18.40
N GLU A 245 -1.24 4.04 -18.65
CA GLU A 245 0.00 3.57 -19.30
C GLU A 245 0.73 2.54 -18.43
N MET A 246 0.69 2.74 -17.11
CA MET A 246 1.29 1.85 -16.14
C MET A 246 0.54 0.50 -16.10
N PHE A 247 -0.80 0.54 -16.07
CA PHE A 247 -1.61 -0.68 -16.15
C PHE A 247 -1.43 -1.41 -17.48
N ARG A 248 -1.37 -0.68 -18.61
CA ARG A 248 -1.10 -1.27 -19.93
C ARG A 248 0.26 -1.97 -19.98
N ARG A 249 1.30 -1.38 -19.39
CA ARG A 249 2.64 -1.99 -19.28
C ARG A 249 2.60 -3.33 -18.52
N VAL A 250 1.90 -3.39 -17.39
CA VAL A 250 1.75 -4.63 -16.60
C VAL A 250 0.92 -5.65 -17.38
N SER A 251 -0.19 -5.23 -17.99
CA SER A 251 -1.07 -6.05 -18.82
C SER A 251 -0.33 -6.70 -19.99
N GLU A 252 0.45 -5.94 -20.76
CA GLU A 252 1.22 -6.48 -21.89
C GLU A 252 2.21 -7.58 -21.48
N GLN A 253 2.88 -7.40 -20.33
CA GLN A 253 3.81 -8.40 -19.79
C GLN A 253 3.06 -9.64 -19.28
N PHE A 254 1.92 -9.44 -18.61
CA PHE A 254 1.03 -10.50 -18.18
C PHE A 254 0.57 -11.34 -19.38
N THR A 255 0.00 -10.70 -20.41
CA THR A 255 -0.52 -11.39 -21.60
C THR A 255 0.59 -12.16 -22.32
N ALA A 256 1.80 -11.59 -22.42
CA ALA A 256 2.94 -12.25 -23.05
C ALA A 256 3.34 -13.55 -22.33
N MET A 257 3.26 -13.57 -21.00
CA MET A 257 3.52 -14.75 -20.17
C MET A 257 2.37 -15.75 -20.20
N PHE A 258 1.14 -15.26 -20.02
CA PHE A 258 -0.07 -16.08 -19.92
C PHE A 258 -0.36 -16.85 -21.21
N ARG A 259 -0.15 -16.22 -22.37
CA ARG A 259 -0.27 -16.90 -23.68
C ARG A 259 0.65 -18.11 -23.83
N ARG A 260 1.79 -18.11 -23.13
CA ARG A 260 2.76 -19.22 -23.13
C ARG A 260 2.53 -20.20 -21.98
N LYS A 261 1.56 -19.93 -21.10
CA LYS A 261 1.33 -20.64 -19.84
C LYS A 261 2.61 -20.80 -19.00
N ALA A 262 3.51 -19.81 -19.08
CA ALA A 262 4.78 -19.86 -18.37
C ALA A 262 4.52 -19.71 -16.86
N PHE A 263 5.14 -20.57 -16.05
CA PHE A 263 5.06 -20.58 -14.57
C PHE A 263 3.65 -20.75 -13.96
N LEU A 264 2.61 -20.99 -14.78
CA LEU A 264 1.22 -21.09 -14.33
C LEU A 264 1.00 -22.21 -13.30
N HIS A 265 1.71 -23.34 -13.47
CA HIS A 265 1.66 -24.48 -12.55
C HIS A 265 2.06 -24.16 -11.10
N TRP A 266 2.79 -23.06 -10.85
CA TRP A 266 3.10 -22.61 -9.49
C TRP A 266 1.88 -22.05 -8.79
N TYR A 267 0.95 -21.46 -9.53
CA TYR A 267 -0.27 -20.88 -8.98
C TYR A 267 -1.38 -21.92 -8.91
N THR A 268 -1.58 -22.68 -9.99
CA THR A 268 -2.59 -23.75 -10.01
C THR A 268 -2.25 -24.88 -9.04
N GLY A 269 -0.97 -25.08 -8.72
CA GLY A 269 -0.52 -26.03 -7.71
C GLY A 269 -0.97 -25.67 -6.28
N GLU A 270 -1.28 -24.40 -6.04
CA GLU A 270 -1.77 -23.88 -4.76
C GLU A 270 -3.32 -23.82 -4.71
N GLY A 271 -4.00 -24.31 -5.74
CA GLY A 271 -5.47 -24.41 -5.80
C GLY A 271 -6.17 -23.37 -6.66
N MET A 272 -5.43 -22.49 -7.34
CA MET A 272 -5.95 -21.44 -8.19
C MET A 272 -6.43 -21.96 -9.56
N ASP A 273 -7.54 -21.46 -10.09
CA ASP A 273 -8.00 -21.80 -11.46
C ASP A 273 -7.36 -20.88 -12.53
N GLU A 274 -7.15 -21.39 -13.75
CA GLU A 274 -6.75 -20.55 -14.89
C GLU A 274 -7.82 -19.49 -15.23
N MET A 275 -9.08 -19.73 -14.88
CA MET A 275 -10.17 -18.77 -15.06
C MET A 275 -9.95 -17.50 -14.25
N GLU A 276 -9.42 -17.59 -13.03
CA GLU A 276 -9.13 -16.43 -12.17
C GLU A 276 -8.08 -15.49 -12.81
N PHE A 277 -7.11 -16.05 -13.53
CA PHE A 277 -6.15 -15.24 -14.31
C PHE A 277 -6.84 -14.47 -15.43
N THR A 278 -7.80 -15.11 -16.10
CA THR A 278 -8.53 -14.50 -17.20
C THR A 278 -9.47 -13.40 -16.70
N GLU A 279 -10.10 -13.61 -15.54
CA GLU A 279 -10.94 -12.61 -14.88
C GLU A 279 -10.11 -11.39 -14.46
N ALA A 280 -8.97 -11.60 -13.81
CA ALA A 280 -8.08 -10.50 -13.42
C ALA A 280 -7.51 -9.74 -14.63
N GLU A 281 -7.16 -10.44 -15.73
CA GLU A 281 -6.76 -9.80 -17.00
C GLU A 281 -7.89 -8.96 -17.58
N SER A 282 -9.12 -9.48 -17.58
CA SER A 282 -10.31 -8.75 -18.05
C SER A 282 -10.52 -7.48 -17.24
N ASN A 283 -10.56 -7.58 -15.91
CA ASN A 283 -10.81 -6.42 -15.06
C ASN A 283 -9.73 -5.36 -15.17
N MET A 284 -8.46 -5.74 -15.33
CA MET A 284 -7.40 -4.77 -15.56
C MET A 284 -7.54 -4.06 -16.92
N ASN A 285 -8.02 -4.76 -17.94
CA ASN A 285 -8.30 -4.15 -19.25
C ASN A 285 -9.57 -3.27 -19.22
N ASP A 286 -10.58 -3.65 -18.45
CA ASP A 286 -11.78 -2.85 -18.21
C ASP A 286 -11.40 -1.53 -17.53
N LEU A 287 -10.56 -1.58 -16.48
CA LEU A 287 -10.04 -0.39 -15.80
C LEU A 287 -9.27 0.55 -16.75
N VAL A 288 -8.42 -0.01 -17.62
CA VAL A 288 -7.72 0.79 -18.65
C VAL A 288 -8.71 1.44 -19.61
N SER A 289 -9.77 0.73 -19.97
CA SER A 289 -10.81 1.23 -20.87
C SER A 289 -11.64 2.35 -20.24
N GLU A 290 -11.96 2.25 -18.95
CA GLU A 290 -12.63 3.31 -18.18
C GLU A 290 -11.80 4.61 -18.17
N TYR A 291 -10.50 4.52 -17.85
CA TYR A 291 -9.62 5.69 -17.91
C TYR A 291 -9.52 6.29 -19.31
N GLN A 292 -9.47 5.44 -20.35
CA GLN A 292 -9.44 5.91 -21.73
C GLN A 292 -10.75 6.61 -22.11
N GLN A 293 -11.90 6.10 -21.67
CA GLN A 293 -13.20 6.73 -21.91
C GLN A 293 -13.25 8.14 -21.33
N TYR A 294 -12.83 8.34 -20.09
CA TYR A 294 -12.79 9.68 -19.48
C TYR A 294 -11.73 10.60 -20.08
N GLN A 295 -10.65 10.03 -20.63
CA GLN A 295 -9.63 10.81 -21.33
C GLN A 295 -10.12 11.35 -22.68
N ASP A 296 -10.93 10.57 -23.38
CA ASP A 296 -11.51 10.95 -24.68
C ASP A 296 -12.82 11.74 -24.54
N ALA A 297 -13.43 11.75 -23.35
CA ALA A 297 -14.62 12.52 -23.06
C ALA A 297 -14.36 14.03 -23.25
N THR A 298 -15.10 14.64 -24.18
CA THR A 298 -15.10 16.09 -24.38
C THR A 298 -16.25 16.71 -23.59
N ALA A 299 -16.08 17.94 -23.12
CA ALA A 299 -17.06 18.66 -22.31
C ALA A 299 -18.40 18.99 -23.03
N GLU A 300 -18.61 18.52 -24.27
CA GLU A 300 -19.81 18.79 -25.05
C GLU A 300 -20.93 17.74 -24.84
N GLU A 301 -20.68 16.64 -24.10
CA GLU A 301 -21.71 15.62 -23.82
C GLU A 301 -22.42 15.77 -22.46
N GLU A 302 -21.94 16.65 -21.56
CA GLU A 302 -22.67 17.03 -20.34
C GLU A 302 -23.50 18.31 -20.59
N GLY A 303 -24.64 18.15 -21.26
CA GLY A 303 -25.70 19.14 -21.21
C GLY A 303 -26.22 19.28 -19.79
N TYR A 304 -25.67 20.23 -19.03
CA TYR A 304 -26.24 20.64 -17.75
C TYR A 304 -27.63 21.24 -18.01
N ASP A 305 -28.68 20.44 -17.82
CA ASP A 305 -30.03 20.95 -17.56
C ASP A 305 -30.01 21.65 -16.20
N TYR A 306 -29.53 22.89 -16.18
CA TYR A 306 -29.92 23.86 -15.16
C TYR A 306 -31.36 24.26 -15.46
N GLU A 307 -32.34 23.42 -15.08
CA GLU A 307 -33.70 23.93 -14.88
C GLU A 307 -33.63 24.94 -13.73
N GLY A 308 -33.73 26.21 -14.09
CA GLY A 308 -33.73 27.33 -13.16
C GLY A 308 -34.99 27.33 -12.31
N GLU A 309 -34.83 27.13 -11.01
CA GLU A 309 -35.77 27.62 -10.02
C GLU A 309 -35.31 29.00 -9.55
N GLU A 310 -35.72 30.05 -10.28
CA GLU A 310 -35.78 31.40 -9.75
C GLU A 310 -37.18 31.99 -9.99
N GLU A 311 -37.70 32.62 -8.92
CA GLU A 311 -38.85 33.53 -8.85
C GLU A 311 -40.25 32.91 -8.67
N ASP A 312 -40.65 32.76 -7.40
CA ASP A 312 -41.89 33.41 -6.96
C ASP A 312 -41.58 34.26 -5.72
N GLN A 313 -41.31 35.53 -5.99
CA GLN A 313 -41.25 36.59 -5.00
C GLN A 313 -42.67 36.87 -4.48
N LEU A 314 -42.76 36.93 -3.16
CA LEU A 314 -43.76 37.63 -2.36
C LEU A 314 -44.43 38.82 -3.07
N GLU A 315 -45.69 38.67 -3.46
CA GLU A 315 -46.64 39.78 -3.58
C GLU A 315 -48.06 39.32 -3.19
N GLY A 316 -48.68 40.03 -2.23
CA GLY A 316 -50.13 39.96 -1.94
C GLY A 316 -50.52 39.76 -0.49
#